data_AF-A0A382LC28-F1
#
_entry.id   AF-A0A382LC28-F1
#
_cell.length_a   1.000
_cell.length_b   1.000
_cell.length_c   1.000
_cell.angle_alpha   90.00
_cell.angle_beta   90.00
_cell.angle_gamma   90.00
#
_symmetry.space_group_name_H-M   'P 1'
#
loop_
_entity.id
_entity.type
_entity.pdbx_description
1 polymer ?
#
loop_
_entity_poly.entity_id
_entity_poly.type
_entity_poly.pdbx_seq_one_letter_code
_entity_poly.pdbx_strand_id
1 'polypeptide(L)'
;MHQWKVILATVLIFGSGVGTGHLLSHRNTPQPENLDGKFSPANSANPNSTNFLPPAARPMMFRSRGYLDNHLKLTTEQKEQLHKIRKASHDRVREYSKPFRAQIMDEDLRMRKEIRGLLTPEQARIF
;
A
#
# COMPACT_ATOMS: atom_id res chain seq x y z
N MET A 1 -4.14 -23.72 -27.86
CA MET A 1 -4.29 -24.31 -26.52
C MET A 1 -2.97 -24.34 -25.73
N HIS A 2 -2.23 -23.23 -25.62
CA HIS A 2 -0.97 -23.15 -24.85
C HIS A 2 -0.79 -21.81 -24.10
N GLN A 3 -1.63 -20.79 -24.34
CA GLN A 3 -1.52 -19.47 -23.70
C GLN A 3 -1.76 -19.51 -22.19
N TRP A 4 -2.69 -20.34 -21.72
CA TRP A 4 -2.90 -20.58 -20.28
C TRP A 4 -1.62 -21.06 -19.57
N LYS A 5 -0.83 -21.92 -20.22
CA LYS A 5 0.45 -22.39 -19.67
C LYS A 5 1.50 -21.26 -19.59
N VAL A 6 1.50 -20.36 -20.58
CA VAL A 6 2.41 -19.20 -20.59
C VAL A 6 2.05 -18.21 -19.47
N ILE A 7 0.76 -17.95 -19.24
CA ILE A 7 0.31 -17.07 -18.15
C ILE A 7 0.66 -17.68 -16.78
N LEU A 8 0.42 -18.98 -16.59
CA LEU A 8 0.76 -19.68 -15.35
C LEU A 8 2.28 -19.65 -15.08
N ALA A 9 3.11 -19.83 -16.11
CA ALA A 9 4.56 -19.76 -15.99
C ALA A 9 5.04 -18.35 -15.60
N THR A 10 4.49 -17.29 -16.20
CA THR A 10 4.87 -15.90 -15.89
C THR A 10 4.49 -15.53 -14.45
N VAL A 11 3.30 -15.93 -13.98
CA VAL A 11 2.88 -15.70 -12.59
C VAL A 11 3.73 -16.50 -11.60
N LEU A 12 4.14 -17.73 -11.93
CA LEU A 12 5.04 -18.54 -11.10
C LEU A 12 6.45 -17.92 -10.98
N ILE A 13 7.01 -17.44 -12.08
CA ILE A 13 8.36 -16.84 -12.10
C ILE A 13 8.36 -15.53 -11.31
N PHE A 14 7.41 -14.63 -11.57
CA PHE A 14 7.31 -13.35 -10.84
C PHE A 14 6.81 -13.52 -9.41
N GLY A 15 5.97 -14.52 -9.13
CA GLY A 15 5.45 -14.82 -7.80
C GLY A 15 6.51 -15.41 -6.86
N SER A 16 7.44 -16.23 -7.37
CA SER A 16 8.49 -16.83 -6.52
C SER A 16 9.56 -15.84 -6.05
N GLY A 17 9.64 -14.65 -6.65
CA GLY A 17 10.62 -13.62 -6.28
C GLY A 17 10.29 -12.85 -4.99
N VAL A 18 9.08 -12.97 -4.44
CA VAL A 18 8.63 -12.14 -3.30
C VAL A 18 9.01 -12.74 -1.94
N GLY A 19 9.43 -14.02 -1.88
CA GLY A 19 9.75 -14.70 -0.62
C GLY A 19 11.14 -14.41 -0.03
N THR A 20 12.13 -14.09 -0.87
CA THR A 20 13.55 -14.06 -0.43
C THR A 20 14.01 -12.69 0.10
N GLY A 21 13.11 -11.70 0.19
CA GLY A 21 13.41 -10.39 0.78
C GLY A 21 13.14 -10.28 2.28
N HIS A 22 12.32 -11.17 2.85
CA HIS A 22 11.84 -11.01 4.24
C HIS A 22 12.77 -11.65 5.29
N LEU A 23 13.63 -12.61 4.94
CA LEU A 23 14.40 -13.37 5.95
C LEU A 23 15.75 -12.75 6.35
N LEU A 24 16.26 -11.72 5.67
CA LEU A 24 17.51 -11.05 6.07
C LEU A 24 17.32 -9.89 7.08
N SER A 25 16.09 -9.45 7.33
CA SER A 25 15.83 -8.29 8.20
C SER A 25 15.89 -8.59 9.71
N HIS A 26 16.00 -9.86 10.11
CA HIS A 26 15.93 -10.27 11.52
C HIS A 26 17.24 -10.74 12.15
N ARG A 27 18.39 -10.60 11.47
CA ARG A 27 19.69 -11.10 12.00
C ARG A 27 20.64 -10.07 12.60
N ASN A 28 20.24 -8.81 12.73
CA ASN A 28 21.05 -7.81 13.43
C ASN A 28 20.34 -7.30 14.68
N THR A 29 20.25 -8.15 15.69
CA THR A 29 20.20 -7.72 17.09
C THR A 29 21.61 -7.32 17.52
N PRO A 30 21.77 -6.08 17.98
CA PRO A 30 22.39 -5.87 19.27
C PRO A 30 21.34 -5.29 20.20
N GLN A 31 21.07 -6.02 21.28
CA GLN A 31 20.43 -5.47 22.47
C GLN A 31 21.26 -4.26 22.94
N PRO A 32 20.62 -3.20 23.45
CA PRO A 32 20.57 -3.10 24.90
C PRO A 32 19.22 -2.62 25.44
N GLU A 33 19.04 -2.90 26.74
CA GLU A 33 18.04 -2.37 27.65
C GLU A 33 17.71 -0.89 27.40
N ASN A 34 16.44 -0.51 27.51
CA ASN A 34 15.98 0.42 28.55
C ASN A 34 14.46 0.57 28.54
N LEU A 35 13.96 0.88 29.72
CA LEU A 35 12.59 0.88 30.20
C LEU A 35 11.76 2.05 29.64
N ASP A 36 10.44 1.85 29.68
CA ASP A 36 9.37 2.86 29.69
C ASP A 36 9.21 3.82 28.50
N GLY A 37 7.96 3.91 28.05
CA GLY A 37 7.44 5.14 27.43
C GLY A 37 6.86 4.99 26.04
N LYS A 38 5.52 5.07 25.98
CA LYS A 38 4.77 5.92 25.04
C LYS A 38 5.13 5.74 23.56
N PHE A 39 4.30 4.99 22.84
CA PHE A 39 4.25 5.00 21.37
C PHE A 39 3.98 6.41 20.85
N SER A 40 5.05 7.15 20.57
CA SER A 40 5.08 8.31 19.68
C SER A 40 5.69 7.83 18.35
N PRO A 41 5.09 8.11 17.19
CA PRO A 41 5.73 7.82 15.91
C PRO A 41 6.84 8.87 15.72
N ALA A 42 8.02 8.59 16.26
CA ALA A 42 9.20 9.39 16.02
C ALA A 42 9.67 9.14 14.58
N ASN A 43 9.85 10.26 13.87
CA ASN A 43 10.58 10.35 12.62
C ASN A 43 11.87 9.51 12.68
N SER A 44 11.91 8.36 12.00
CA SER A 44 13.17 7.72 11.66
C SER A 44 13.77 8.50 10.48
N ALA A 45 14.47 9.58 10.81
CA ALA A 45 15.45 10.18 9.92
C ALA A 45 16.54 9.13 9.67
N ASN A 46 16.38 8.35 8.61
CA ASN A 46 17.44 7.50 8.09
C ASN A 46 18.35 8.37 7.20
N PRO A 47 19.63 8.58 7.54
CA PRO A 47 20.53 9.42 6.76
C PRO A 47 21.03 8.76 5.46
N ASN A 48 20.67 7.50 5.17
CA ASN A 48 21.11 6.76 3.99
C ASN A 48 20.00 6.52 2.95
N SER A 49 19.25 7.56 2.60
CA SER A 49 18.29 7.50 1.49
C SER A 49 18.73 8.41 0.34
N THR A 50 19.83 8.04 -0.31
CA THR A 50 20.32 8.69 -1.55
C THR A 50 19.63 8.19 -2.82
N ASN A 51 18.55 7.40 -2.70
CA ASN A 51 17.71 6.97 -3.83
C ASN A 51 16.22 7.28 -3.57
N PHE A 52 15.90 8.48 -3.08
CA PHE A 52 14.56 9.01 -3.28
C PHE A 52 14.40 9.36 -4.75
N LEU A 53 13.92 8.41 -5.56
CA LEU A 53 13.10 8.81 -6.69
C LEU A 53 12.05 9.79 -6.14
N PRO A 54 11.83 10.96 -6.78
CA PRO A 54 10.87 11.91 -6.26
C PRO A 54 9.54 11.17 -6.07
N PRO A 55 8.81 11.39 -4.95
CA PRO A 55 7.57 10.68 -4.65
C PRO A 55 6.44 10.86 -5.70
N ALA A 56 6.73 11.51 -6.83
CA ALA A 56 5.89 11.77 -7.99
C ALA A 56 5.22 10.52 -8.60
N ALA A 57 5.67 9.30 -8.30
CA ALA A 57 5.05 8.09 -8.84
C ALA A 57 3.64 7.80 -8.26
N ARG A 58 3.33 8.27 -7.04
CA ARG A 58 2.00 8.05 -6.43
C ARG A 58 1.08 9.25 -6.67
N PRO A 59 -0.09 9.05 -7.34
CA PRO A 59 -1.08 10.10 -7.53
C PRO A 59 -1.49 10.73 -6.19
N MET A 60 -1.74 12.04 -6.22
CA MET A 60 -2.01 12.84 -5.02
C MET A 60 -3.21 12.34 -4.19
N MET A 61 -4.19 11.74 -4.86
CA MET A 61 -5.39 11.16 -4.24
C MET A 61 -5.10 9.90 -3.39
N PHE A 62 -3.99 9.21 -3.64
CA PHE A 62 -3.58 8.03 -2.86
C PHE A 62 -2.61 8.37 -1.73
N ARG A 63 -2.27 9.66 -1.56
CA ARG A 63 -1.42 10.10 -0.44
C ARG A 63 -2.25 10.28 0.82
N SER A 64 -1.63 10.01 1.97
CA SER A 64 -2.21 10.25 3.28
C SER A 64 -2.76 11.67 3.39
N ARG A 65 -3.91 11.82 4.09
CA ARG A 65 -4.56 13.11 4.33
C ARG A 65 -3.60 14.14 4.92
N GLY A 66 -2.69 13.70 5.79
CA GLY A 66 -1.70 14.51 6.50
C GLY A 66 -0.37 14.68 5.78
N TYR A 67 -0.17 14.12 4.58
CA TYR A 67 1.11 14.21 3.86
C TYR A 67 1.57 15.67 3.71
N LEU A 68 0.74 16.54 3.13
CA LEU A 68 1.13 17.94 2.96
C LEU A 68 1.23 18.70 4.28
N ASP A 69 0.41 18.35 5.27
CA ASP A 69 0.42 19.03 6.56
C ASP A 69 1.74 18.78 7.32
N ASN A 70 2.17 17.51 7.32
CA ASN A 70 3.40 17.07 7.98
C ASN A 70 4.67 17.65 7.33
N HIS A 71 4.64 17.90 6.01
CA HIS A 71 5.81 18.34 5.25
C HIS A 71 5.90 19.85 5.04
N LEU A 72 4.76 20.56 5.01
CA LEU A 72 4.72 21.98 4.59
C LEU A 72 4.21 22.94 5.68
N LYS A 73 3.88 22.46 6.88
CA LYS A 73 3.39 23.28 8.01
C LYS A 73 2.29 24.25 7.56
N LEU A 74 1.24 23.72 6.96
CA LEU A 74 0.17 24.50 6.33
C LEU A 74 -0.58 25.38 7.34
N THR A 75 -1.00 26.56 6.92
CA THR A 75 -1.91 27.41 7.72
C THR A 75 -3.31 26.77 7.80
N THR A 76 -4.12 27.20 8.78
CA THR A 76 -5.50 26.70 8.94
C THR A 76 -6.36 26.94 7.69
N GLU A 77 -6.24 28.11 7.07
CA GLU A 77 -6.92 28.46 5.82
C GLU A 77 -6.51 27.55 4.66
N GLN A 78 -5.20 27.32 4.49
CA GLN A 78 -4.68 26.42 3.46
C GLN A 78 -5.17 24.98 3.65
N LYS A 79 -5.27 24.51 4.91
CA LYS A 79 -5.83 23.18 5.22
C LYS A 79 -7.29 23.07 4.80
N GLU A 80 -8.08 24.11 5.02
CA GLU A 80 -9.49 24.13 4.63
C GLU A 80 -9.65 24.11 3.11
N GLN A 81 -8.89 24.96 2.40
CA GLN A 81 -8.88 24.98 0.94
C GLN A 81 -8.45 23.63 0.35
N LEU A 82 -7.37 23.04 0.90
CA LEU A 82 -6.91 21.71 0.49
C LEU A 82 -7.97 20.63 0.72
N HIS A 83 -8.70 20.70 1.84
CA HIS A 83 -9.80 19.78 2.12
C HIS A 83 -10.91 19.89 1.07
N LYS A 84 -11.30 21.12 0.68
CA LYS A 84 -12.29 21.37 -0.39
C LYS A 84 -11.83 20.77 -1.72
N ILE A 85 -10.57 21.00 -2.12
CA ILE A 85 -9.99 20.44 -3.35
C ILE A 85 -10.03 18.91 -3.34
N ARG A 86 -9.58 18.30 -2.23
CA ARG A 86 -9.54 16.84 -2.08
C ARG A 86 -10.95 16.25 -2.15
N LYS A 87 -11.93 16.86 -1.48
CA LYS A 87 -13.32 16.42 -1.53
C LYS A 87 -13.87 16.45 -2.95
N ALA A 88 -13.74 17.59 -3.65
CA ALA A 88 -14.20 17.72 -5.03
C ALA A 88 -13.52 16.71 -5.98
N SER A 89 -12.23 16.42 -5.75
CA SER A 89 -11.53 15.40 -6.52
C SER A 89 -12.07 13.99 -6.25
N HIS A 90 -12.32 13.62 -5.00
CA HIS A 90 -12.93 12.33 -4.67
C HIS A 90 -14.33 12.18 -5.27
N ASP A 91 -15.13 13.25 -5.26
CA ASP A 91 -16.48 13.24 -5.83
C ASP A 91 -16.44 12.99 -7.35
N ARG A 92 -15.52 13.64 -8.06
CA ARG A 92 -15.31 13.39 -9.51
C ARG A 92 -14.87 11.95 -9.78
N VAL A 93 -13.89 11.44 -9.03
CA VAL A 93 -13.41 10.06 -9.19
C VAL A 93 -14.51 9.03 -8.86
N ARG A 94 -15.34 9.33 -7.85
CA ARG A 94 -16.52 8.52 -7.52
C ARG A 94 -17.51 8.50 -8.69
N GLU A 95 -17.72 9.62 -9.37
CA GLU A 95 -18.58 9.70 -10.55
C GLU A 95 -18.00 8.89 -11.71
N TYR A 96 -16.71 9.09 -12.03
CA TYR A 96 -16.03 8.37 -13.10
C TYR A 96 -16.02 6.86 -12.89
N SER A 97 -16.04 6.41 -11.63
CA SER A 97 -16.03 4.98 -11.30
C SER A 97 -17.40 4.30 -11.29
N LYS A 98 -18.52 5.04 -11.31
CA LYS A 98 -19.87 4.46 -11.35
C LYS A 98 -20.06 3.35 -12.39
N PRO A 99 -19.71 3.53 -13.69
CA PRO A 99 -20.03 2.53 -14.71
C PRO A 99 -19.32 1.19 -14.50
N PHE A 100 -18.15 1.18 -13.87
CA PHE A 100 -17.35 -0.03 -13.67
C PHE A 100 -17.24 -0.46 -12.20
N ARG A 101 -17.94 0.22 -11.28
CA ARG A 101 -17.84 -0.08 -9.84
C ARG A 101 -18.28 -1.51 -9.52
N ALA A 102 -19.35 -1.99 -10.14
CA ALA A 102 -19.81 -3.36 -9.98
C ALA A 102 -18.76 -4.36 -10.48
N GLN A 103 -18.20 -4.13 -11.67
CA GLN A 103 -17.17 -4.99 -12.26
C GLN A 103 -15.92 -5.08 -11.37
N ILE A 104 -15.49 -3.98 -10.75
CA ILE A 104 -14.37 -4.00 -9.80
C ILE A 104 -14.71 -4.88 -8.57
N MET A 105 -15.93 -4.79 -8.04
CA MET A 105 -16.34 -5.60 -6.90
C MET A 105 -16.46 -7.09 -7.28
N ASP A 106 -16.99 -7.39 -8.45
CA ASP A 106 -17.08 -8.75 -8.97
C ASP A 106 -15.68 -9.37 -9.17
N GLU A 107 -14.74 -8.57 -9.70
CA GLU A 107 -13.35 -8.97 -9.84
C GLU A 107 -12.67 -9.23 -8.50
N ASP A 108 -12.90 -8.36 -7.50
CA ASP A 108 -12.37 -8.55 -6.14
C ASP A 108 -12.91 -9.84 -5.52
N LEU A 109 -14.21 -10.12 -5.68
CA LEU A 109 -14.83 -11.36 -5.22
C LEU A 109 -14.27 -12.59 -5.94
N ARG A 110 -14.09 -12.52 -7.25
CA ARG A 110 -13.49 -13.61 -8.04
C ARG A 110 -12.07 -13.90 -7.56
N MET A 111 -11.24 -12.86 -7.47
CA MET A 111 -9.87 -12.94 -6.99
C MET A 111 -9.80 -13.54 -5.57
N ARG A 112 -10.65 -13.10 -4.64
CA ARG A 112 -10.69 -13.68 -3.28
C ARG A 112 -11.02 -15.16 -3.28
N LYS A 113 -11.95 -15.60 -4.14
CA LYS A 113 -12.29 -17.03 -4.27
C LYS A 113 -11.12 -17.83 -4.82
N GLU A 114 -10.47 -17.33 -5.86
CA GLU A 114 -9.26 -17.95 -6.45
C GLU A 114 -8.15 -18.08 -5.40
N ILE A 115 -7.87 -17.01 -4.66
CA ILE A 115 -6.88 -17.02 -3.56
C ILE A 115 -7.26 -18.07 -2.51
N ARG A 116 -8.51 -18.08 -2.04
CA ARG A 116 -8.96 -19.07 -1.04
C ARG A 116 -8.85 -20.51 -1.53
N GLY A 117 -9.01 -20.76 -2.83
CA GLY A 117 -8.81 -22.09 -3.42
C GLY A 117 -7.35 -22.57 -3.40
N LEU A 118 -6.39 -21.65 -3.31
CA LEU A 118 -4.95 -21.95 -3.21
C LEU A 118 -4.47 -22.10 -1.77
N LEU A 119 -5.19 -21.53 -0.81
CA LEU A 119 -4.81 -21.55 0.60
C LEU A 119 -5.13 -22.88 1.26
N THR A 120 -4.30 -23.28 2.22
CA THR A 120 -4.66 -24.37 3.14
C THR A 120 -5.85 -23.97 4.02
N PRO A 121 -6.60 -24.95 4.59
CA PRO A 121 -7.74 -24.64 5.46
C PRO A 121 -7.39 -23.75 6.66
N GLU A 122 -6.18 -23.90 7.21
CA GLU A 122 -5.70 -23.06 8.33
C GLU A 122 -5.43 -21.62 7.87
N GLN A 123 -4.79 -21.43 6.72
CA GLN A 123 -4.53 -20.10 6.15
C GLN A 123 -5.82 -19.41 5.71
N ALA A 124 -6.77 -20.16 5.14
CA ALA A 124 -8.07 -19.63 4.72
C ALA A 124 -8.94 -19.14 5.89
N ARG A 125 -8.72 -19.62 7.12
CA ARG A 125 -9.39 -19.08 8.32
C ARG A 125 -8.88 -17.70 8.74
N ILE A 126 -7.63 -17.37 8.40
CA ILE A 126 -6.99 -16.08 8.75
C ILE A 126 -7.27 -15.03 7.66
N PHE A 127 -7.52 -15.47 6.42
CA PHE A 127 -7.75 -14.63 5.22
C PHE A 127 -9.21 -14.25 4.96
#